data_AF-A0A6N7R0H2-F1
#
_entry.id   AF-A0A6N7R0H2-F1
#
_cell.length_a   1.000
_cell.length_b   1.000
_cell.length_c   1.000
_cell.angle_alpha   90.00
_cell.angle_beta   90.00
_cell.angle_gamma   90.00
#
_symmetry.space_group_name_H-M   'P 1'
#
loop_
_entity.id
_entity.type
_entity.pdbx_description
1 polymer ?
#
loop_
_entity_poly.entity_id
_entity_poly.type
_entity_poly.pdbx_seq_one_letter_code
_entity_poly.pdbx_strand_id
1 'polypeptide(L)'
;MSESKVFTFWDLMQNYHITIPIIQRDYAQGRKDKDVQHVRHEFLRVLFKALETCEPIELDFIYGTVNEAKHFAPLDGQQRLTTLFLMHWYFALKEGELERYKEVFQHFSYETRPSSKQFLKCLFN
;
A
#
# COMPACT_ATOMS: atom_id res chain seq x y z
N MET A 1 -9.68 -9.97 22.75
CA MET A 1 -9.01 -8.80 22.15
C MET A 1 -7.78 -9.34 21.45
N SER A 2 -7.69 -9.25 20.13
CA SER A 2 -6.48 -9.70 19.41
C SER A 2 -5.32 -8.74 19.73
N GLU A 3 -4.15 -9.28 20.04
CA GLU A 3 -2.91 -8.52 20.20
C GLU A 3 -2.64 -7.63 18.98
N SER A 4 -2.36 -6.34 19.19
CA SER A 4 -1.92 -5.45 18.12
C SER A 4 -0.48 -5.80 17.76
N LYS A 5 -0.26 -6.23 16.52
CA LYS A 5 1.08 -6.52 16.00
C LYS A 5 1.60 -5.34 15.20
N VAL A 6 2.86 -5.00 15.41
CA VAL A 6 3.57 -3.98 14.63
C VAL A 6 4.18 -4.67 13.41
N PHE A 7 3.92 -4.12 12.22
CA PHE A 7 4.48 -4.58 10.96
C PHE A 7 5.06 -3.39 10.21
N THR A 8 6.20 -3.57 9.55
CA THR A 8 6.52 -2.68 8.43
C THR A 8 5.60 -3.01 7.25
N PHE A 9 5.47 -2.10 6.30
CA PHE A 9 4.72 -2.38 5.08
C PHE A 9 5.28 -3.59 4.32
N TRP A 10 6.60 -3.73 4.28
CA TRP A 10 7.26 -4.83 3.59
C TRP A 10 6.99 -6.17 4.28
N ASP A 11 7.08 -6.22 5.61
CA ASP A 11 6.72 -7.42 6.38
C ASP A 11 5.27 -7.83 6.13
N LEU A 12 4.36 -6.85 6.07
CA LEU A 12 2.95 -7.11 5.80
C LEU A 12 2.76 -7.77 4.43
N MET A 13 3.42 -7.26 3.38
CA MET A 13 3.32 -7.86 2.04
C MET A 13 3.99 -9.24 1.95
N GLN A 14 5.08 -9.48 2.70
CA GLN A 14 5.72 -10.80 2.70
C GLN A 14 4.89 -11.87 3.42
N ASN A 15 4.12 -11.47 4.43
CA ASN A 15 3.38 -12.42 5.27
C ASN A 15 1.91 -12.58 4.89
N TYR A 16 1.31 -11.61 4.20
CA TYR A 16 -0.12 -11.59 3.89
C TYR A 16 -0.39 -11.16 2.45
N HIS A 17 -1.46 -11.71 1.87
CA HIS A 17 -2.02 -11.22 0.63
C HIS A 17 -2.99 -10.08 0.93
N ILE A 18 -2.54 -8.84 0.71
CA ILE A 18 -3.35 -7.63 0.89
C ILE A 18 -4.31 -7.50 -0.30
N THR A 19 -5.61 -7.51 -0.02
CA THR A 19 -6.66 -7.31 -1.03
C THR A 19 -7.51 -6.12 -0.65
N ILE A 20 -7.37 -5.00 -1.38
CA ILE A 20 -8.22 -3.82 -1.18
C ILE A 20 -9.65 -4.18 -1.60
N PRO A 21 -10.64 -4.10 -0.66
CA PRO A 21 -12.01 -4.53 -0.92
C PRO A 21 -12.73 -3.60 -1.91
N ILE A 22 -13.88 -4.04 -2.41
CA ILE A 22 -14.75 -3.33 -3.39
C ILE A 22 -15.45 -2.10 -2.79
N ILE A 23 -15.63 -2.09 -1.47
CA ILE A 23 -16.26 -0.99 -0.75
C ILE A 23 -15.13 -0.07 -0.23
N GLN A 24 -14.41 0.53 -1.18
CA GLN A 24 -13.35 1.51 -0.95
C GLN A 24 -13.65 2.79 -1.73
N ARG A 25 -13.27 3.94 -1.17
CA ARG A 25 -13.28 5.18 -1.94
C ARG A 25 -12.22 5.10 -3.03
N ASP A 26 -12.45 5.78 -4.14
CA ASP A 26 -11.41 5.98 -5.15
C ASP A 26 -10.12 6.47 -4.49
N TYR A 27 -8.98 6.04 -5.03
CA TYR A 27 -7.69 6.58 -4.63
C TYR A 27 -7.67 8.08 -4.93
N ALA A 28 -7.86 8.87 -3.89
CA ALA A 28 -8.08 10.31 -4.04
C ALA A 28 -6.77 11.06 -4.23
N GLN A 29 -5.63 10.52 -3.79
CA GLN A 29 -4.36 11.26 -3.80
C GLN A 29 -3.87 11.64 -5.20
N GLY A 30 -4.45 11.13 -6.30
CA GLY A 30 -4.15 11.62 -7.66
C GLY A 30 -4.90 12.90 -8.06
N ARG A 31 -5.89 13.35 -7.29
CA ARG A 31 -6.77 14.49 -7.66
C ARG A 31 -6.07 15.83 -7.46
N LYS A 32 -6.60 16.86 -8.14
CA LYS A 32 -6.09 18.24 -8.12
C LYS A 32 -6.78 19.14 -7.09
N ASP A 33 -7.75 18.64 -6.34
CA ASP A 33 -8.45 19.39 -5.30
C ASP A 33 -7.47 19.86 -4.21
N LYS A 34 -7.61 21.11 -3.74
CA LYS A 34 -6.66 21.72 -2.77
C LYS A 34 -6.52 20.90 -1.49
N ASP A 35 -7.63 20.43 -0.93
CA ASP A 35 -7.63 19.65 0.31
C ASP A 35 -6.90 18.30 0.12
N VAL A 36 -7.15 17.64 -1.00
CA VAL A 36 -6.47 16.39 -1.37
C VAL A 36 -4.98 16.62 -1.57
N GLN A 37 -4.60 17.71 -2.24
CA GLN A 37 -3.19 18.05 -2.41
C GLN A 37 -2.52 18.27 -1.05
N HIS A 38 -3.17 18.97 -0.12
CA HIS A 38 -2.63 19.20 1.21
C HIS A 38 -2.40 17.88 1.96
N VAL A 39 -3.40 17.00 2.01
CA VAL A 39 -3.30 15.68 2.66
C VAL A 39 -2.19 14.83 2.04
N ARG A 40 -2.08 14.80 0.70
CA ARG A 40 -0.99 14.09 0.01
C ARG A 40 0.37 14.66 0.35
N HIS A 41 0.54 15.98 0.30
CA HIS A 41 1.84 16.61 0.58
C HIS A 41 2.27 16.37 2.03
N GLU A 42 1.34 16.41 2.98
CA GLU A 42 1.65 16.11 4.38
C GLU A 42 2.12 14.67 4.53
N PHE A 43 1.37 13.73 3.95
CA PHE A 43 1.73 12.33 4.03
C PHE A 43 3.09 12.04 3.37
N LEU A 44 3.32 12.53 2.16
CA LEU A 44 4.61 12.37 1.47
C LEU A 44 5.77 13.03 2.22
N ARG A 45 5.53 14.16 2.90
CA ARG A 45 6.57 14.82 3.72
C ARG A 45 6.96 13.95 4.90
N VAL A 46 6.00 13.33 5.57
CA VAL A 46 6.27 12.39 6.67
C VAL A 46 7.09 11.20 6.16
N LEU A 47 6.72 10.61 5.01
CA LEU A 47 7.46 9.51 4.40
C LEU A 47 8.88 9.93 4.00
N PHE A 48 9.03 11.11 3.38
CA PHE A 48 10.33 11.64 2.96
C PHE A 48 11.25 11.85 4.16
N LYS A 49 10.74 12.46 5.23
CA LYS A 49 11.52 12.68 6.45
C LYS A 49 11.99 11.37 7.07
N ALA A 50 11.12 10.35 7.13
CA ALA A 50 11.48 9.03 7.63
C ALA A 50 12.64 8.39 6.84
N LEU A 51 12.64 8.58 5.52
CA LEU A 51 13.72 8.10 4.64
C LEU A 51 15.02 8.89 4.83
N GLU A 52 14.93 10.22 5.03
CA GLU A 52 16.09 11.08 5.23
C GLU A 52 16.76 10.86 6.59
N THR A 53 15.98 10.69 7.66
CA THR A 53 16.51 10.49 9.02
C THR A 53 16.77 9.03 9.37
N CYS A 54 16.31 8.09 8.53
CA CYS A 54 16.29 6.65 8.82
C CYS A 54 15.54 6.30 10.13
N GLU A 55 14.61 7.15 10.57
CA GLU A 55 13.81 6.91 11.76
C GLU A 55 12.47 6.26 11.37
N PRO A 56 12.06 5.16 12.03
CA PRO A 56 10.75 4.58 11.81
C PRO A 56 9.63 5.57 12.13
N ILE A 57 8.61 5.59 11.29
CA ILE A 57 7.36 6.32 11.54
C ILE A 57 6.25 5.33 11.82
N GLU A 58 5.42 5.65 12.82
CA GLU A 58 4.17 4.94 13.05
C GLU A 58 3.12 5.49 12.09
N LEU A 59 2.60 4.60 11.25
CA LEU A 59 1.41 4.88 10.46
C LEU A 59 0.22 4.48 11.31
N ASP A 60 -0.71 5.41 11.55
CA ASP A 60 -1.95 5.20 12.30
C ASP A 60 -2.57 3.82 12.04
N PHE A 61 -3.30 3.31 13.03
CA PHE A 61 -3.85 1.96 13.01
C PHE A 61 -4.51 1.57 11.67
N ILE A 62 -4.08 0.42 11.15
CA ILE A 62 -4.66 -0.23 9.98
C ILE A 62 -5.27 -1.53 10.49
N TYR A 63 -6.56 -1.73 10.23
CA TYR A 63 -7.29 -2.91 10.68
C TYR A 63 -8.21 -3.43 9.60
N GLY A 64 -8.57 -4.70 9.72
CA GLY A 64 -9.34 -5.42 8.73
C GLY A 64 -9.51 -6.88 9.12
N THR A 65 -9.98 -7.68 8.17
CA THR A 65 -10.18 -9.12 8.37
C THR A 65 -9.01 -9.90 7.81
N VAL A 66 -8.60 -10.95 8.51
CA VAL A 66 -7.61 -11.92 8.05
C VAL A 66 -8.28 -13.30 8.00
N ASN A 67 -8.13 -14.02 6.88
CA ASN A 67 -8.62 -15.41 6.78
C ASN A 67 -7.50 -16.43 7.04
N GLU A 68 -7.86 -17.71 7.06
CA GLU A 68 -6.92 -18.83 7.29
C GLU A 68 -5.80 -18.91 6.22
N ALA A 69 -6.06 -18.42 5.01
CA ALA A 69 -5.10 -18.34 3.92
C ALA A 69 -4.22 -17.08 3.97
N LYS A 70 -4.19 -16.35 5.10
CA LYS A 70 -3.44 -15.09 5.27
C LYS A 70 -3.82 -14.00 4.26
N HIS A 71 -5.04 -14.00 3.75
CA HIS A 71 -5.56 -12.85 3.00
C HIS A 71 -6.00 -11.78 3.99
N PHE A 72 -5.43 -10.59 3.85
CA PHE A 72 -5.78 -9.42 4.63
C PHE A 72 -6.63 -8.46 3.80
N ALA A 73 -7.86 -8.21 4.24
CA ALA A 73 -8.76 -7.24 3.64
C ALA A 73 -8.90 -6.02 4.58
N PRO A 74 -8.24 -4.88 4.28
CA PRO A 74 -8.29 -3.70 5.13
C PRO A 74 -9.65 -3.02 5.10
N LEU A 75 -10.21 -2.78 6.29
CA LEU A 75 -11.42 -1.99 6.51
C LEU A 75 -11.10 -0.48 6.58
N ASP A 76 -9.93 -0.12 7.14
CA ASP A 76 -9.37 1.23 7.09
C ASP A 76 -7.90 1.21 6.60
N GLY A 77 -7.36 2.37 6.24
CA GLY A 77 -5.95 2.51 5.82
C GLY A 77 -5.67 2.14 4.36
N GLN A 78 -6.70 1.86 3.58
CA GLN A 78 -6.62 1.44 2.17
C GLN A 78 -5.78 2.40 1.30
N GLN A 79 -5.99 3.71 1.44
CA GLN A 79 -5.23 4.72 0.69
C GLN A 79 -3.76 4.77 1.12
N ARG A 80 -3.47 4.66 2.43
CA ARG A 80 -2.09 4.63 2.97
C ARG A 80 -1.33 3.43 2.40
N LEU A 81 -1.94 2.25 2.45
CA LEU A 81 -1.36 1.02 1.88
C LEU A 81 -1.11 1.14 0.38
N THR A 82 -2.04 1.76 -0.36
CA THR A 82 -1.86 1.97 -1.80
C THR A 82 -0.71 2.93 -2.09
N THR A 83 -0.57 4.02 -1.34
CA THR A 83 0.55 4.94 -1.51
C THR A 83 1.90 4.26 -1.23
N LEU A 84 2.00 3.49 -0.14
CA LEU A 84 3.21 2.74 0.19
C LEU A 84 3.54 1.71 -0.89
N PHE A 85 2.53 0.97 -1.38
CA PHE A 85 2.70 0.05 -2.50
C PHE A 85 3.29 0.74 -3.73
N LEU A 86 2.69 1.85 -4.15
CA LEU A 86 3.13 2.59 -5.33
C LEU A 86 4.56 3.15 -5.16
N MET A 87 4.93 3.59 -3.97
CA MET A 87 6.29 4.04 -3.69
C MET A 87 7.31 2.91 -3.78
N HIS A 88 7.05 1.76 -3.15
CA HIS A 88 7.96 0.60 -3.22
C HIS A 88 8.10 0.10 -4.67
N TRP A 89 6.97 0.02 -5.39
CA TRP A 89 6.98 -0.35 -6.80
C TRP A 89 7.80 0.64 -7.64
N TYR A 90 7.62 1.95 -7.43
CA TYR A 90 8.34 2.98 -8.17
C TYR A 90 9.85 2.91 -7.92
N PHE A 91 10.28 2.70 -6.68
CA PHE A 91 11.70 2.53 -6.36
C PHE A 91 12.27 1.25 -6.99
N ALA A 92 11.57 0.12 -6.88
CA ALA A 92 12.00 -1.12 -7.52
C ALA A 92 12.12 -0.98 -9.04
N LEU A 93 11.19 -0.26 -9.68
CA LEU A 93 11.28 0.05 -11.11
C LEU A 93 12.49 0.93 -11.43
N LYS A 94 12.75 1.97 -10.63
CA LYS A 94 13.87 2.90 -10.84
C LYS A 94 15.23 2.25 -10.66
N GLU A 95 15.35 1.33 -9.72
CA GLU A 95 16.58 0.58 -9.44
C GLU A 95 16.77 -0.64 -10.35
N GLY A 96 15.79 -0.98 -11.19
CA GLY A 96 15.84 -2.16 -12.06
C GLY A 96 15.63 -3.49 -11.32
N GLU A 97 15.14 -3.45 -10.09
CA GLU A 97 14.96 -4.61 -9.20
C GLU A 97 13.54 -5.17 -9.23
N LEU A 98 12.70 -4.74 -10.17
CA LEU A 98 11.28 -5.12 -10.22
C LEU A 98 11.07 -6.64 -10.32
N GLU A 99 11.86 -7.33 -11.16
CA GLU A 99 11.75 -8.79 -11.33
C GLU A 99 12.15 -9.54 -10.06
N ARG A 100 13.13 -9.03 -9.32
CA ARG A 100 13.59 -9.61 -8.04
C ARG A 100 12.48 -9.64 -6.98
N TYR A 101 11.62 -8.63 -6.97
CA TYR A 101 10.57 -8.47 -5.95
C TYR A 101 9.16 -8.78 -6.46
N LYS A 102 9.04 -9.35 -7.66
CA LYS A 102 7.78 -9.60 -8.34
C LYS A 102 6.79 -10.43 -7.52
N GLU A 103 7.26 -11.51 -6.89
CA GLU A 103 6.42 -12.38 -6.05
C GLU A 103 5.81 -11.61 -4.87
N VAL A 104 6.62 -10.75 -4.23
CA VAL A 104 6.17 -9.92 -3.09
C VAL A 104 5.14 -8.90 -3.56
N PHE A 105 5.35 -8.26 -4.72
CA PHE A 105 4.38 -7.32 -5.26
C PHE A 105 3.06 -7.97 -5.69
N GLN A 106 3.06 -9.25 -6.06
CA GLN A 106 1.83 -10.01 -6.36
C GLN A 106 0.95 -10.23 -5.13
N HIS A 107 1.47 -10.03 -3.92
CA HIS A 107 0.69 -10.09 -2.69
C HIS A 107 -0.17 -8.84 -2.45
N PHE A 108 -0.13 -7.84 -3.33
CA PHE A 108 -1.00 -6.67 -3.25
C PHE A 108 -1.98 -6.64 -4.43
N SER A 109 -3.29 -6.58 -4.15
CA SER A 109 -4.31 -6.62 -5.19
C SER A 109 -5.59 -5.82 -4.85
N TYR A 110 -6.48 -5.70 -5.84
CA TYR A 110 -7.82 -5.12 -5.70
C TYR A 110 -8.88 -6.17 -6.05
N GLU A 111 -9.95 -6.25 -5.26
CA GLU A 111 -10.91 -7.35 -5.35
C GLU A 111 -11.74 -7.37 -6.65
N THR A 112 -12.29 -6.24 -7.12
CA THR A 112 -13.16 -6.21 -8.33
C THR A 112 -13.24 -4.87 -9.08
N ARG A 113 -12.13 -4.12 -9.17
CA ARG A 113 -12.04 -3.09 -10.24
C ARG A 113 -11.29 -3.67 -11.42
N PRO A 114 -11.96 -4.01 -12.56
CA PRO A 114 -11.27 -4.50 -13.75
C PRO A 114 -10.14 -3.57 -14.16
N SER A 115 -10.36 -2.26 -14.08
CA SER A 115 -9.35 -1.23 -14.36
C SER A 115 -8.17 -1.27 -13.39
N SER A 116 -8.39 -1.41 -12.08
CA SER A 116 -7.30 -1.52 -11.08
C SER A 116 -6.55 -2.84 -11.19
N LYS A 117 -7.24 -3.96 -11.46
CA LYS A 117 -6.61 -5.26 -11.73
C LYS A 117 -5.77 -5.21 -13.01
N GLN A 118 -6.30 -4.61 -14.07
CA GLN A 118 -5.59 -4.45 -15.33
C GLN A 118 -4.39 -3.52 -15.18
N PHE A 119 -4.53 -2.40 -14.46
CA PHE A 119 -3.42 -1.53 -14.12
C PHE A 119 -2.30 -2.28 -13.41
N LEU A 120 -2.61 -3.01 -12.33
CA LEU A 120 -1.60 -3.80 -11.61
C LEU A 120 -0.96 -4.85 -12.52
N LYS A 121 -1.73 -5.55 -13.37
CA LYS A 121 -1.16 -6.48 -14.35
C LYS A 121 -0.22 -5.79 -15.34
N CYS A 122 -0.56 -4.59 -15.81
CA CYS A 122 0.29 -3.80 -16.69
C CYS A 122 1.57 -3.29 -16.03
N LEU A 123 1.65 -3.25 -14.69
CA LEU A 123 2.88 -2.85 -13.99
C LEU A 123 3.96 -3.94 -14.00
N PHE A 124 3.58 -5.20 -14.22
CA PHE A 124 4.48 -6.37 -14.13
C PHE A 124 4.59 -7.14 -15.46
N ASN A 125 4.01 -6.61 -16.54
CA ASN A 125 4.19 -7.07 -17.93
C ASN A 125 5.16 -6.15 -18.64
#